data_AF-A0A128F4F3-F1
#
_entry.id   AF-A0A128F4F3-F1
#
_cell.length_a   1.000
_cell.length_b   1.000
_cell.length_c   1.000
_cell.angle_alpha   90.00
_cell.angle_beta   90.00
_cell.angle_gamma   90.00
#
_symmetry.space_group_name_H-M   'P 1'
#
loop_
_entity.id
_entity.type
_entity.pdbx_description
1 polymer ?
#
loop_
_entity_poly.entity_id
_entity_poly.type
_entity_poly.pdbx_seq_one_letter_code
_entity_poly.pdbx_strand_id
1 'polypeptide(L)'
;MCLRIDMRSYRADNGANNQTESSADTVFFGSKQILWLKQQLLASKATWKVIASDMPIGMIVYDDWKTKSTFENMANGDGQPKGRELEMVELLRFIKQNKIENVVWLTADVHYTAAHYYDPNKAQFQDFEPFHEFVSGPLHAGTFGPNDMDNTFGPQVLFSKHPEGGQINLPPSAGLQFFGQVDIDGESEEMKVTLKDLVGSSLYTKTLTPKKSA
;
A
#
# COMPACT_ATOMS: atom_id res chain seq x y z
N MET A 1 4.75 -15.65 5.95
CA MET A 1 3.89 -15.98 4.79
C MET A 1 3.85 -14.77 3.86
N CYS A 2 3.92 -14.97 2.56
CA CYS A 2 3.78 -13.90 1.55
C CYS A 2 2.58 -14.20 0.67
N LEU A 3 1.61 -13.29 0.67
CA LEU A 3 0.37 -13.34 -0.11
C LEU A 3 0.47 -12.30 -1.22
N ARG A 4 0.27 -12.72 -2.45
CA ARG A 4 0.28 -11.84 -3.62
C ARG A 4 -1.16 -11.61 -4.06
N ILE A 5 -1.54 -10.36 -4.23
CA ILE A 5 -2.86 -9.96 -4.69
C ILE A 5 -2.75 -9.19 -6.00
N ASP A 6 -3.82 -9.24 -6.77
CA ASP A 6 -3.99 -8.59 -8.07
C ASP A 6 -5.11 -7.56 -7.98
N MET A 7 -4.78 -6.28 -8.12
CA MET A 7 -5.74 -5.19 -8.08
C MET A 7 -6.08 -4.65 -9.47
N ARG A 8 -5.77 -5.41 -10.54
CA ARG A 8 -6.07 -5.07 -11.94
C ARG A 8 -7.13 -5.96 -12.56
N SER A 9 -7.02 -7.28 -12.37
CA SER A 9 -7.84 -8.24 -13.14
C SER A 9 -9.33 -8.24 -12.79
N TYR A 10 -9.68 -7.77 -11.59
CA TYR A 10 -11.03 -7.89 -11.05
C TYR A 10 -11.73 -6.56 -10.81
N ARG A 11 -10.99 -5.44 -10.88
CA ARG A 11 -11.53 -4.13 -10.54
C ARG A 11 -12.54 -3.66 -11.60
N ALA A 12 -13.49 -2.85 -11.15
CA ALA A 12 -14.37 -2.10 -12.03
C ALA A 12 -13.62 -1.02 -12.82
N ASP A 13 -14.25 -0.51 -13.88
CA ASP A 13 -13.72 0.56 -14.73
C ASP A 13 -13.36 1.82 -13.93
N ASN A 14 -12.32 2.53 -14.38
CA ASN A 14 -11.90 3.82 -13.81
C ASN A 14 -13.02 4.84 -13.85
N GLY A 15 -13.24 5.49 -12.71
CA GLY A 15 -14.32 6.44 -12.53
C GLY A 15 -14.03 7.42 -11.39
N ALA A 16 -15.04 8.20 -11.02
CA ALA A 16 -14.92 9.21 -9.97
C ALA A 16 -14.70 8.63 -8.56
N ASN A 17 -14.85 7.31 -8.38
CA ASN A 17 -14.56 6.55 -7.16
C ASN A 17 -15.30 7.06 -5.90
N ASN A 18 -16.41 7.78 -6.07
CA ASN A 18 -17.09 8.54 -5.00
C ASN A 18 -18.38 7.87 -4.47
N GLN A 19 -18.64 6.61 -4.84
CA GLN A 19 -19.81 5.88 -4.39
C GLN A 19 -19.79 5.68 -2.87
N THR A 20 -20.92 5.88 -2.20
CA THR A 20 -21.00 5.73 -0.73
C THR A 20 -21.39 4.32 -0.27
N GLU A 21 -21.79 3.46 -1.21
CA GLU A 21 -22.25 2.10 -0.97
C GLU A 21 -21.60 1.13 -1.95
N SER A 22 -21.41 -0.12 -1.52
CA SER A 22 -20.82 -1.16 -2.34
C SER A 22 -21.72 -1.50 -3.54
N SER A 23 -21.13 -1.53 -4.73
CA SER A 23 -21.81 -1.87 -5.99
C SER A 23 -20.84 -2.56 -6.96
N ALA A 24 -21.31 -2.87 -8.17
CA ALA A 24 -20.42 -3.38 -9.22
C ALA A 24 -19.30 -2.39 -9.56
N ASP A 25 -19.53 -1.08 -9.41
CA ASP A 25 -18.57 -0.02 -9.73
C ASP A 25 -17.51 0.17 -8.64
N THR A 26 -17.69 -0.42 -7.46
CA THR A 26 -16.76 -0.31 -6.32
C THR A 26 -15.84 -1.51 -6.18
N VAL A 27 -15.99 -2.53 -7.03
CA VAL A 27 -15.14 -3.73 -6.98
C VAL A 27 -13.69 -3.36 -7.28
N PHE A 28 -12.75 -3.84 -6.46
CA PHE A 28 -11.32 -3.57 -6.65
C PHE A 28 -10.48 -4.85 -6.58
N PHE A 29 -10.48 -5.52 -5.43
CA PHE A 29 -9.84 -6.82 -5.24
C PHE A 29 -10.64 -7.96 -5.87
N GLY A 30 -11.97 -7.83 -5.92
CA GLY A 30 -12.86 -8.89 -6.40
C GLY A 30 -13.18 -9.94 -5.34
N SER A 31 -14.43 -10.42 -5.35
CA SER A 31 -15.02 -11.25 -4.30
C SER A 31 -14.27 -12.57 -4.03
N LYS A 32 -13.78 -13.24 -5.08
CA LYS A 32 -13.03 -14.50 -4.93
C LYS A 32 -11.68 -14.28 -4.24
N GLN A 33 -10.95 -13.25 -4.67
CA GLN A 33 -9.64 -12.95 -4.13
C GLN A 33 -9.73 -12.43 -2.70
N ILE A 34 -10.67 -11.53 -2.39
CA ILE A 34 -10.81 -11.01 -1.03
C ILE A 34 -11.23 -12.10 -0.04
N LEU A 35 -12.10 -13.04 -0.46
CA LEU A 35 -12.48 -14.19 0.36
C LEU A 35 -11.28 -15.12 0.60
N TRP A 36 -10.53 -15.45 -0.47
CA TRP A 36 -9.32 -16.24 -0.37
C TRP A 36 -8.29 -15.58 0.57
N LEU A 37 -8.07 -14.27 0.44
CA LEU A 37 -7.13 -13.51 1.25
C LEU A 37 -7.52 -13.58 2.73
N LYS A 38 -8.79 -13.30 3.06
CA LYS A 38 -9.34 -13.42 4.42
C LYS A 38 -9.11 -14.83 4.99
N GLN A 39 -9.35 -15.88 4.21
CA GLN A 39 -9.14 -17.27 4.62
C GLN A 39 -7.66 -17.60 4.87
N GLN A 40 -6.75 -17.18 3.98
CA GLN A 40 -5.31 -17.43 4.15
C GLN A 40 -4.75 -16.69 5.37
N LEU A 41 -5.17 -15.44 5.58
CA LEU A 41 -4.77 -14.66 6.75
C LEU A 41 -5.25 -15.32 8.04
N LEU A 42 -6.50 -15.79 8.08
CA LEU A 42 -7.08 -16.44 9.25
C LEU A 42 -6.41 -17.80 9.58
N ALA A 43 -6.05 -18.58 8.55
CA ALA A 43 -5.44 -19.89 8.73
C ALA A 43 -3.94 -19.84 9.04
N SER A 44 -3.28 -18.71 8.78
CA SER A 44 -1.82 -18.60 8.85
C SER A 44 -1.29 -18.56 10.27
N LYS A 45 -0.36 -19.47 10.57
CA LYS A 45 0.45 -19.47 11.80
C LYS A 45 1.80 -18.75 11.67
N ALA A 46 2.09 -18.16 10.50
CA ALA A 46 3.35 -17.45 10.30
C ALA A 46 3.43 -16.19 11.17
N THR A 47 4.62 -15.88 11.68
CA THR A 47 4.91 -14.66 12.45
C THR A 47 4.54 -13.42 11.65
N TRP A 48 5.05 -13.29 10.42
CA TRP A 48 4.73 -12.21 9.49
C TRP A 48 3.75 -12.61 8.39
N LYS A 49 2.76 -11.75 8.12
CA LYS A 49 1.83 -11.85 6.99
C LYS A 49 2.12 -10.69 6.04
N VAL A 50 2.96 -10.94 5.05
CA VAL A 50 3.31 -9.94 4.03
C VAL A 50 2.25 -9.99 2.93
N ILE A 51 1.64 -8.84 2.64
CA ILE A 51 0.74 -8.67 1.49
C ILE A 51 1.50 -7.88 0.43
N ALA A 52 1.84 -8.54 -0.67
CA ALA A 52 2.44 -7.94 -1.84
C ALA A 52 1.32 -7.57 -2.83
N SER A 53 1.23 -6.30 -3.17
CA SER A 53 0.15 -5.70 -3.92
C SER A 53 0.74 -4.79 -5.01
N ASP A 54 0.12 -4.75 -6.19
CA ASP A 54 0.67 -4.01 -7.32
C ASP A 54 0.58 -2.49 -7.14
N MET A 55 -0.53 -1.95 -6.64
CA MET A 55 -0.74 -0.52 -6.39
C MET A 55 -0.62 -0.14 -4.90
N PRO A 56 -0.44 1.15 -4.58
CA PRO A 56 -0.40 1.59 -3.20
C PRO A 56 -1.76 1.76 -2.54
N ILE A 57 -1.74 1.81 -1.21
CA ILE A 57 -2.94 1.88 -0.38
C ILE A 57 -3.49 3.30 -0.29
N GLY A 58 -2.68 4.27 0.11
CA GLY A 58 -3.13 5.63 0.45
C GLY A 58 -2.54 6.74 -0.41
N MET A 59 -1.83 6.39 -1.50
CA MET A 59 -1.34 7.37 -2.47
C MET A 59 -2.33 7.48 -3.61
N ILE A 60 -2.77 8.69 -3.93
CA ILE A 60 -3.77 8.91 -4.97
C ILE A 60 -3.13 8.72 -6.33
N VAL A 61 -3.70 7.85 -7.17
CA VAL A 61 -3.28 7.65 -8.56
C VAL A 61 -4.46 8.01 -9.47
N TYR A 62 -4.32 9.12 -10.19
CA TYR A 62 -5.31 9.55 -11.16
C TYR A 62 -5.14 8.80 -12.48
N ASP A 63 -6.27 8.39 -13.05
CA ASP A 63 -6.34 7.85 -14.41
C ASP A 63 -6.29 9.02 -15.43
N ASP A 64 -7.18 10.01 -15.26
CA ASP A 64 -7.02 11.32 -15.90
C ASP A 64 -6.19 12.26 -15.02
N TRP A 65 -4.88 12.24 -15.20
CA TRP A 65 -3.96 13.11 -14.47
C TRP A 65 -4.12 14.61 -14.77
N LYS A 66 -4.78 14.99 -15.86
CA LYS A 66 -4.97 16.41 -16.24
C LYS A 66 -6.14 17.02 -15.51
N THR A 67 -7.27 16.33 -15.50
CA THR A 67 -8.49 16.83 -14.84
C THR A 67 -8.61 16.36 -13.40
N LYS A 68 -7.86 15.31 -13.02
CA LYS A 68 -7.94 14.66 -11.71
C LYS A 68 -9.36 14.21 -11.35
N SER A 69 -10.13 13.81 -12.37
CA SER A 69 -11.56 13.47 -12.22
C SER A 69 -11.84 11.97 -12.11
N THR A 70 -10.90 11.13 -12.56
CA THR A 70 -10.99 9.66 -12.49
C THR A 70 -9.78 9.07 -11.80
N PHE A 71 -10.00 7.96 -11.11
CA PHE A 71 -9.01 7.31 -10.27
C PHE A 71 -8.64 5.93 -10.84
N GLU A 72 -7.34 5.67 -10.83
CA GLU A 72 -6.75 4.39 -11.23
C GLU A 72 -6.78 3.42 -10.03
N ASN A 73 -6.23 3.82 -8.88
CA ASN A 73 -6.22 2.98 -7.70
C ASN A 73 -7.48 3.16 -6.83
N MET A 74 -7.46 2.62 -5.60
CA MET A 74 -8.60 2.73 -4.68
C MET A 74 -8.66 4.05 -3.91
N ALA A 75 -7.53 4.75 -3.74
CA ALA A 75 -7.48 6.00 -2.99
C ALA A 75 -8.36 7.10 -3.62
N ASN A 76 -9.15 7.78 -2.78
CA ASN A 76 -10.10 8.83 -3.13
C ASN A 76 -9.66 10.24 -2.74
N GLY A 77 -8.98 10.39 -1.60
CA GLY A 77 -8.56 11.68 -1.07
C GLY A 77 -9.10 11.97 0.33
N ASP A 78 -9.71 13.14 0.52
CA ASP A 78 -10.14 13.61 1.84
C ASP A 78 -11.54 13.09 2.21
N GLY A 79 -11.63 12.34 3.30
CA GLY A 79 -12.90 12.05 3.98
C GLY A 79 -13.14 10.59 4.35
N GLN A 80 -14.41 10.27 4.53
CA GLN A 80 -14.84 8.90 4.84
C GLN A 80 -14.62 7.97 3.64
N PRO A 81 -14.38 6.66 3.87
CA PRO A 81 -14.16 5.71 2.80
C PRO A 81 -15.29 5.72 1.76
N LYS A 82 -14.91 5.71 0.49
CA LYS A 82 -15.85 5.64 -0.65
C LYS A 82 -15.33 4.71 -1.73
N GLY A 83 -16.20 4.39 -2.69
CA GLY A 83 -15.87 3.64 -3.88
C GLY A 83 -15.10 2.37 -3.56
N ARG A 84 -13.91 2.24 -4.16
CA ARG A 84 -13.04 1.07 -4.06
C ARG A 84 -12.36 0.90 -2.71
N GLU A 85 -12.35 1.92 -1.85
CA GLU A 85 -11.83 1.80 -0.49
C GLU A 85 -12.72 0.92 0.38
N LEU A 86 -13.99 0.72 0.00
CA LEU A 86 -14.96 -0.06 0.78
C LEU A 86 -14.51 -1.52 0.96
N GLU A 87 -13.88 -2.13 -0.05
CA GLU A 87 -13.33 -3.48 0.11
C GLU A 87 -12.10 -3.50 1.04
N MET A 88 -11.29 -2.43 1.04
CA MET A 88 -10.16 -2.28 1.97
C MET A 88 -10.64 -2.09 3.42
N VAL A 89 -11.70 -1.30 3.63
CA VAL A 89 -12.40 -1.17 4.92
C VAL A 89 -12.81 -2.54 5.45
N GLU A 90 -13.45 -3.36 4.63
CA GLU A 90 -13.86 -4.71 5.03
C GLU A 90 -12.68 -5.62 5.38
N LEU A 91 -11.59 -5.56 4.60
CA LEU A 91 -10.39 -6.35 4.84
C LEU A 91 -9.71 -5.94 6.15
N LEU A 92 -9.49 -4.63 6.35
CA LEU A 92 -8.84 -4.09 7.54
C LEU A 92 -9.64 -4.36 8.81
N ARG A 93 -10.97 -4.18 8.74
CA ARG A 93 -11.88 -4.55 9.84
C ARG A 93 -11.80 -6.05 10.13
N PHE A 94 -11.80 -6.90 9.11
CA PHE A 94 -11.67 -8.35 9.27
C PHE A 94 -10.36 -8.74 9.97
N ILE A 95 -9.24 -8.14 9.56
CA ILE A 95 -7.92 -8.34 10.18
C ILE A 95 -7.97 -8.02 11.68
N LYS A 96 -8.51 -6.84 12.04
CA LYS A 96 -8.66 -6.41 13.43
C LYS A 96 -9.57 -7.34 14.24
N GLN A 97 -10.76 -7.64 13.74
CA GLN A 97 -11.75 -8.47 14.44
C GLN A 97 -11.24 -9.89 14.73
N ASN A 98 -10.43 -10.44 13.83
CA ASN A 98 -9.85 -11.78 13.99
C ASN A 98 -8.46 -11.75 14.65
N LYS A 99 -8.02 -10.59 15.16
CA LYS A 99 -6.72 -10.41 15.83
C LYS A 99 -5.55 -10.93 14.97
N ILE A 100 -5.60 -10.68 13.66
CA ILE A 100 -4.54 -11.06 12.75
C ILE A 100 -3.41 -10.05 12.88
N GLU A 101 -2.35 -10.46 13.57
CA GLU A 101 -1.20 -9.61 13.88
C GLU A 101 -0.10 -9.68 12.81
N ASN A 102 0.79 -8.68 12.82
CA ASN A 102 2.02 -8.63 12.02
C ASN A 102 1.77 -8.63 10.49
N VAL A 103 0.81 -7.83 10.06
CA VAL A 103 0.50 -7.59 8.65
C VAL A 103 1.35 -6.43 8.13
N VAL A 104 2.05 -6.64 7.01
CA VAL A 104 2.90 -5.62 6.35
C VAL A 104 2.56 -5.59 4.87
N TRP A 105 2.47 -4.40 4.30
CA TRP A 105 2.19 -4.18 2.88
C TRP A 105 3.46 -3.83 2.12
N LEU A 106 3.66 -4.50 0.99
CA LEU A 106 4.70 -4.17 0.01
C LEU A 106 3.99 -3.79 -1.29
N THR A 107 4.20 -2.55 -1.74
CA THR A 107 3.51 -1.98 -2.90
C THR A 107 4.48 -1.38 -3.91
N ALA A 108 4.01 -1.16 -5.13
CA ALA A 108 4.76 -0.55 -6.21
C ALA A 108 3.85 0.43 -6.97
N ASP A 109 3.85 0.38 -8.31
CA ASP A 109 3.08 1.20 -9.24
C ASP A 109 3.47 2.69 -9.28
N VAL A 110 3.54 3.35 -8.13
CA VAL A 110 4.03 4.74 -8.10
C VAL A 110 5.54 4.74 -8.29
N HIS A 111 5.98 5.55 -9.25
CA HIS A 111 7.38 5.54 -9.71
C HIS A 111 8.30 6.35 -8.78
N TYR A 112 8.29 6.02 -7.50
CA TYR A 112 9.25 6.46 -6.49
C TYR A 112 9.20 5.53 -5.26
N THR A 113 10.16 5.64 -4.36
CA THR A 113 10.19 4.82 -3.13
C THR A 113 9.75 5.62 -1.91
N ALA A 114 9.00 4.98 -1.02
CA ALA A 114 8.48 5.60 0.18
C ALA A 114 8.21 4.57 1.28
N ALA A 115 8.14 5.05 2.52
CA ALA A 115 7.67 4.27 3.66
C ALA A 115 6.55 5.03 4.36
N HIS A 116 5.43 4.33 4.56
CA HIS A 116 4.26 4.88 5.23
C HIS A 116 3.93 4.10 6.51
N TYR A 117 3.25 4.79 7.42
CA TYR A 117 2.60 4.20 8.57
C TYR A 117 1.16 4.67 8.66
N TYR A 118 0.22 3.74 8.68
CA TYR A 118 -1.20 4.00 8.74
C TYR A 118 -1.67 3.93 10.19
N ASP A 119 -2.17 5.05 10.71
CA ASP A 119 -2.55 5.19 12.12
C ASP A 119 -4.05 5.48 12.23
N PRO A 120 -4.85 4.57 12.84
CA PRO A 120 -6.29 4.77 12.99
C PRO A 120 -6.62 6.03 13.79
N ASN A 121 -5.72 6.54 14.65
CA ASN A 121 -5.95 7.77 15.42
C ASN A 121 -5.80 9.04 14.57
N LYS A 122 -5.24 8.93 13.37
CA LYS A 122 -5.11 10.02 12.38
C LYS A 122 -5.98 9.79 11.14
N ALA A 123 -6.80 8.74 11.16
CA ALA A 123 -7.62 8.31 10.05
C ALA A 123 -9.07 8.81 10.17
N GLN A 124 -9.73 8.96 9.03
CA GLN A 124 -11.18 9.19 8.99
C GLN A 124 -11.95 7.91 9.33
N PHE A 125 -11.45 6.74 8.90
CA PHE A 125 -11.95 5.43 9.28
C PHE A 125 -11.04 4.80 10.33
N GLN A 126 -11.55 4.50 11.54
CA GLN A 126 -10.69 4.11 12.68
C GLN A 126 -10.77 2.62 13.04
N ASP A 127 -11.60 1.83 12.35
CA ASP A 127 -11.84 0.43 12.71
C ASP A 127 -10.83 -0.54 12.06
N PHE A 128 -9.55 -0.30 12.32
CA PHE A 128 -8.43 -1.14 11.85
C PHE A 128 -7.23 -1.12 12.82
N GLU A 129 -6.34 -2.10 12.71
CA GLU A 129 -5.05 -2.10 13.41
C GLU A 129 -3.99 -1.34 12.59
N PRO A 130 -3.11 -0.54 13.21
CA PRO A 130 -2.09 0.19 12.46
C PRO A 130 -1.13 -0.75 11.72
N PHE A 131 -0.65 -0.32 10.55
CA PHE A 131 0.24 -1.12 9.71
C PHE A 131 1.25 -0.26 8.95
N HIS A 132 2.31 -0.92 8.47
CA HIS A 132 3.31 -0.32 7.60
C HIS A 132 3.07 -0.71 6.14
N GLU A 133 3.28 0.27 5.25
CA GLU A 133 3.42 0.06 3.81
C GLU A 133 4.82 0.50 3.39
N PHE A 134 5.47 -0.34 2.59
CA PHE A 134 6.74 -0.01 1.95
C PHE A 134 6.56 -0.05 0.45
N VAL A 135 6.82 1.09 -0.17
CA VAL A 135 6.65 1.32 -1.59
C VAL A 135 8.03 1.29 -2.23
N SER A 136 8.20 0.43 -3.23
CA SER A 136 9.47 0.40 -3.97
C SER A 136 9.28 0.18 -5.45
N GLY A 137 9.69 1.20 -6.20
CA GLY A 137 9.72 1.27 -7.65
C GLY A 137 10.14 2.69 -8.04
N PRO A 138 10.49 2.94 -9.31
CA PRO A 138 10.61 1.94 -10.37
C PRO A 138 12.03 1.36 -10.40
N LEU A 139 12.16 0.10 -10.83
CA LEU A 139 13.48 -0.46 -11.16
C LEU A 139 13.97 0.02 -12.53
N HIS A 140 13.04 0.25 -13.46
CA HIS A 140 13.36 0.66 -14.83
C HIS A 140 12.18 1.38 -15.54
N ALA A 141 11.69 2.48 -14.97
CA ALA A 141 10.65 3.32 -15.57
C ALA A 141 10.93 4.80 -15.31
N GLY A 142 10.15 5.68 -15.95
CA GLY A 142 10.26 7.12 -15.70
C GLY A 142 9.92 7.44 -14.25
N THR A 143 10.70 8.26 -13.55
CA THR A 143 10.47 8.57 -12.12
C THR A 143 9.51 9.76 -11.97
N PHE A 144 8.55 9.64 -11.05
CA PHE A 144 7.52 10.65 -10.74
C PHE A 144 7.41 10.89 -9.23
N GLY A 145 6.41 11.68 -8.82
CA GLY A 145 6.04 11.87 -7.43
C GLY A 145 6.51 13.19 -6.81
N PRO A 146 6.15 13.42 -5.54
CA PRO A 146 5.30 12.55 -4.73
C PRO A 146 3.82 12.70 -5.13
N ASN A 147 3.03 11.64 -4.94
CA ASN A 147 1.59 11.70 -5.10
C ASN A 147 0.93 12.32 -3.86
N ASP A 148 -0.26 12.90 -4.05
CA ASP A 148 -1.10 13.36 -2.95
C ASP A 148 -1.56 12.16 -2.10
N MET A 149 -1.71 12.35 -0.78
CA MET A 149 -2.12 11.30 0.15
C MET A 149 -3.61 11.36 0.46
N ASP A 150 -4.23 10.18 0.55
CA ASP A 150 -5.58 9.93 1.00
C ASP A 150 -5.63 9.81 2.53
N ASN A 151 -6.49 10.56 3.22
CA ASN A 151 -6.55 10.55 4.69
C ASN A 151 -7.51 9.52 5.29
N THR A 152 -8.22 8.75 4.46
CA THR A 152 -9.20 7.73 4.88
C THR A 152 -8.60 6.79 5.92
N PHE A 153 -7.38 6.32 5.70
CA PHE A 153 -6.65 5.39 6.57
C PHE A 153 -5.51 6.06 7.36
N GLY A 154 -5.45 7.39 7.41
CA GLY A 154 -4.50 8.15 8.21
C GLY A 154 -3.02 7.86 7.93
N PRO A 155 -2.55 7.85 6.66
CA PRO A 155 -1.17 7.60 6.34
C PRO A 155 -0.25 8.70 6.86
N GLN A 156 0.92 8.30 7.34
CA GLN A 156 2.02 9.16 7.71
C GLN A 156 3.21 8.84 6.82
N VAL A 157 3.72 9.85 6.11
CA VAL A 157 4.92 9.70 5.28
C VAL A 157 6.15 9.74 6.19
N LEU A 158 6.75 8.57 6.41
CA LEU A 158 7.97 8.44 7.21
C LEU A 158 9.22 8.73 6.39
N PHE A 159 9.17 8.40 5.10
CA PHE A 159 10.25 8.59 4.16
C PHE A 159 9.72 8.61 2.73
N SER A 160 10.32 9.42 1.87
CA SER A 160 10.12 9.37 0.42
C SER A 160 11.40 9.79 -0.33
N LYS A 161 11.65 9.19 -1.48
CA LYS A 161 12.67 9.61 -2.44
C LYS A 161 12.08 9.59 -3.84
N HIS A 162 11.90 10.78 -4.38
CA HIS A 162 11.32 11.07 -5.69
C HIS A 162 12.13 12.21 -6.36
N PRO A 163 11.81 12.62 -7.60
CA PRO A 163 12.45 13.76 -8.25
C PRO A 163 12.33 15.06 -7.43
N GLU A 164 13.23 16.00 -7.66
CA GLU A 164 13.14 17.33 -7.03
C GLU A 164 11.98 18.15 -7.62
N GLY A 165 11.57 19.20 -6.90
CA GLY A 165 10.46 20.05 -7.33
C GLY A 165 10.64 20.59 -8.76
N GLY A 166 9.62 20.41 -9.59
CA GLY A 166 9.63 20.83 -11.01
C GLY A 166 10.16 19.78 -11.99
N GLN A 167 10.65 18.63 -11.50
CA GLN A 167 11.05 17.50 -12.34
C GLN A 167 9.95 16.44 -12.39
N ILE A 168 9.62 15.98 -13.59
CA ILE A 168 8.65 14.90 -13.81
C ILE A 168 9.16 13.95 -14.88
N ASN A 169 8.75 12.68 -14.80
CA ASN A 169 9.05 11.65 -15.80
C ASN A 169 10.55 11.55 -16.14
N LEU A 170 11.41 11.53 -15.12
CA LEU A 170 12.86 11.44 -15.34
C LEU A 170 13.23 10.05 -15.88
N PRO A 171 14.07 9.95 -16.91
CA PRO A 171 14.45 8.66 -17.48
C PRO A 171 15.26 7.82 -16.47
N PRO A 172 15.32 6.48 -16.62
CA PRO A 172 16.15 5.64 -15.76
C PRO A 172 17.61 6.07 -15.65
N SER A 173 18.17 6.68 -16.71
CA SER A 173 19.53 7.24 -16.73
C SER A 173 19.75 8.42 -15.78
N ALA A 174 18.69 9.00 -15.21
CA ALA A 174 18.79 10.00 -14.15
C ALA A 174 19.11 9.39 -12.76
N GLY A 175 19.16 8.06 -12.64
CA GLY A 175 19.63 7.36 -11.44
C GLY A 175 18.60 7.23 -10.31
N LEU A 176 17.40 7.80 -10.45
CA LEU A 176 16.31 7.67 -9.47
C LEU A 176 15.50 6.40 -9.71
N GLN A 177 16.15 5.25 -9.56
CA GLN A 177 15.52 3.93 -9.61
C GLN A 177 15.73 3.24 -8.27
N PHE A 178 14.76 2.41 -7.86
CA PHE A 178 14.66 1.92 -6.50
C PHE A 178 14.25 0.46 -6.44
N PHE A 179 14.69 -0.22 -5.38
CA PHE A 179 14.22 -1.55 -4.99
C PHE A 179 14.20 -1.72 -3.47
N GLY A 180 13.40 -2.68 -3.00
CA GLY A 180 13.26 -3.00 -1.58
C GLY A 180 13.97 -4.30 -1.22
N GLN A 181 14.51 -4.35 -0.01
CA GLN A 181 15.02 -5.57 0.61
C GLN A 181 14.31 -5.79 1.95
N VAL A 182 13.89 -7.03 2.19
CA VAL A 182 13.31 -7.46 3.47
C VAL A 182 14.14 -8.59 4.02
N ASP A 183 14.73 -8.39 5.19
CA ASP A 183 15.45 -9.41 5.94
C ASP A 183 14.63 -9.77 7.19
N ILE A 184 14.46 -11.07 7.47
CA ILE A 184 13.79 -11.54 8.68
C ILE A 184 14.79 -12.36 9.48
N ASP A 185 15.06 -11.94 10.71
CA ASP A 185 15.95 -12.67 11.61
C ASP A 185 15.27 -13.96 12.11
N GLY A 186 16.03 -15.06 12.17
CA GLY A 186 15.48 -16.37 12.56
C GLY A 186 15.28 -16.55 14.06
N GLU A 187 16.00 -15.80 14.90
CA GLU A 187 15.95 -15.93 16.37
C GLU A 187 15.00 -14.89 16.99
N SER A 188 15.17 -13.62 16.62
CA SER A 188 14.35 -12.52 17.12
C SER A 188 13.02 -12.38 16.38
N GLU A 189 12.93 -12.96 15.19
CA GLU A 189 11.82 -12.81 14.25
C GLU A 189 11.60 -11.36 13.78
N GLU A 190 12.55 -10.45 14.02
CA GLU A 190 12.44 -9.07 13.58
C GLU A 190 12.50 -8.97 12.05
N MET A 191 11.59 -8.17 11.48
CA MET A 191 11.60 -7.84 10.05
C MET A 191 12.30 -6.50 9.85
N LYS A 192 13.41 -6.50 9.12
CA LYS A 192 14.10 -5.30 8.68
C LYS A 192 13.79 -5.03 7.22
N VAL A 193 13.14 -3.90 6.96
CA VAL A 193 12.86 -3.42 5.59
C VAL A 193 13.83 -2.30 5.24
N THR A 194 14.50 -2.43 4.11
CA THR A 194 15.45 -1.44 3.58
C THR A 194 15.01 -1.00 2.19
N LEU A 195 14.84 0.31 2.00
CA LEU A 195 14.61 0.92 0.69
C LEU A 195 15.96 1.34 0.10
N LYS A 196 16.23 0.97 -1.15
CA LYS A 196 17.54 1.11 -1.78
C LYS A 196 17.46 1.87 -3.10
N ASP A 197 18.57 2.52 -3.45
CA ASP A 197 18.78 3.07 -4.80
C ASP A 197 19.30 2.00 -5.78
N LEU A 198 19.46 2.38 -7.05
CA LEU A 198 19.91 1.52 -8.14
C LEU A 198 21.25 0.81 -7.88
N VAL A 199 22.15 1.42 -7.09
CA VAL A 199 23.48 0.84 -6.80
C VAL A 199 23.49 0.06 -5.48
N GLY A 200 22.33 -0.07 -4.82
CA GLY A 200 22.14 -0.85 -3.60
C GLY A 200 22.42 -0.09 -2.31
N SER A 201 22.66 1.23 -2.36
CA SER A 201 22.81 2.07 -1.18
C SER A 201 21.50 2.09 -0.39
N SER A 202 21.60 1.96 0.93
CA SER A 202 20.42 2.05 1.80
C SER A 202 19.99 3.51 1.95
N LEU A 203 18.77 3.82 1.51
CA LEU A 203 18.17 5.15 1.63
C LEU A 203 17.35 5.30 2.91
N TYR A 204 16.64 4.24 3.28
CA TYR A 204 15.83 4.18 4.50
C TYR A 204 15.82 2.76 5.05
N THR A 205 15.71 2.64 6.37
CA THR A 205 15.65 1.34 7.05
C THR A 205 14.66 1.41 8.21
N LYS A 206 13.80 0.40 8.30
CA LYS A 206 12.87 0.22 9.42
C LYS A 206 12.93 -1.23 9.90
N THR A 207 13.23 -1.40 11.19
CA THR A 207 13.04 -2.68 11.88
C THR A 207 11.67 -2.69 12.52
N LEU A 208 10.93 -3.77 12.29
CA LEU A 208 9.63 -4.08 12.87
C LEU A 208 9.80 -5.27 13.81
N THR A 209 9.45 -5.06 15.08
CA THR A 209 9.39 -6.13 16.07
C THR A 209 8.02 -6.80 16.00
N PRO A 210 7.93 -8.13 15.89
CA PRO A 210 6.64 -8.80 15.79
C PRO A 210 5.90 -8.71 17.12
N LYS A 211 4.57 -8.53 17.05
CA LYS A 211 3.68 -8.83 18.17
C LYS A 211 3.78 -10.33 18.44
N LYS A 212 4.09 -10.69 19.69
CA LYS A 212 4.04 -12.07 20.16
C LYS A 212 2.66 -12.29 20.75
N SER A 213 1.89 -13.17 20.13
CA SER A 213 0.61 -13.58 20.68
C SER A 213 0.85 -14.22 22.06
N ALA A 214 0.14 -13.74 23.07
CA ALA A 214 0.20 -14.27 24.44
C ALA A 214 -0.41 -15.67 24.53
#